data_AF-A0A3A6Q9W4-F1
#
_entry.id   AF-A0A3A6Q9W4-F1
#
_cell.length_a   1.000
_cell.length_b   1.000
_cell.length_c   1.000
_cell.angle_alpha   90.00
_cell.angle_beta   90.00
_cell.angle_gamma   90.00
#
_symmetry.space_group_name_H-M   'P 1'
#
loop_
_entity.id
_entity.type
_entity.pdbx_description
1 polymer ?
#
loop_
_entity_poly.entity_id
_entity_poly.type
_entity_poly.pdbx_seq_one_letter_code
_entity_poly.pdbx_strand_id
1 'polypeptide(L)'
;MNDKASVIIDRQLIKRLIRQELEPTLLNMESQPDLSWVMPMVKDELFKAVLAHTNGNQSKAARILGINRGNYTKKIQRIKHSTTELPK
;
A
#
# COMPACT_ATOMS: atom_id res chain seq x y z
N MET A 1 -18.35 -16.59 -23.03
CA MET A 1 -16.98 -16.68 -22.48
C MET A 1 -16.44 -15.27 -22.43
N ASN A 2 -16.51 -14.62 -21.27
CA ASN A 2 -16.03 -13.26 -21.11
C ASN A 2 -15.01 -13.30 -19.98
N ASP A 3 -13.75 -13.46 -20.34
CA ASP A 3 -12.59 -13.49 -19.44
C ASP A 3 -12.35 -12.11 -18.83
N LYS A 4 -13.32 -11.61 -18.06
CA LYS A 4 -13.14 -10.55 -17.07
C LYS A 4 -12.56 -11.11 -15.76
N ALA A 5 -11.86 -12.24 -15.85
CA ALA A 5 -11.02 -12.70 -14.77
C ALA A 5 -9.79 -11.79 -14.71
N SER A 6 -9.69 -11.02 -13.62
CA SER A 6 -8.41 -10.63 -13.05
C SER A 6 -7.66 -9.42 -13.64
N VAL A 7 -8.32 -8.26 -13.78
CA VAL A 7 -7.60 -6.99 -13.53
C VAL A 7 -7.96 -6.55 -12.11
N ILE A 8 -7.33 -7.20 -11.12
CA ILE A 8 -7.60 -7.00 -9.67
C ILE A 8 -7.13 -5.60 -9.22
N ILE A 9 -6.17 -5.00 -9.92
CA ILE A 9 -5.67 -3.64 -9.67
C ILE A 9 -5.34 -3.00 -11.02
N ASP A 10 -5.99 -1.87 -11.35
CA ASP A 10 -5.65 -1.08 -12.52
C ASP A 10 -4.34 -0.31 -12.25
N ARG A 11 -3.25 -0.84 -12.83
CA ARG A 11 -1.91 -0.26 -12.73
C ARG A 11 -1.84 1.16 -13.30
N GLN A 12 -2.62 1.47 -14.34
CA GLN A 12 -2.61 2.80 -14.95
C GLN A 12 -3.34 3.80 -14.06
N LEU A 13 -4.44 3.39 -13.44
CA LEU A 13 -5.17 4.21 -12.47
C LEU A 13 -4.28 4.62 -11.28
N ILE A 14 -3.57 3.68 -10.66
CA ILE A 14 -2.66 3.98 -9.54
C ILE A 14 -1.57 4.97 -9.95
N LYS A 15 -0.93 4.73 -11.12
CA LYS A 15 0.11 5.64 -11.62
C LYS A 15 -0.42 7.05 -11.87
N ARG A 16 -1.65 7.18 -12.39
CA ARG A 16 -2.28 8.47 -12.64
C ARG A 16 -2.57 9.21 -11.34
N LEU A 17 -3.19 8.54 -10.37
CA LEU A 17 -3.52 9.14 -9.06
C LEU A 17 -2.26 9.60 -8.31
N ILE A 18 -1.21 8.76 -8.28
CA ILE A 18 0.07 9.15 -7.65
C ILE A 18 0.67 10.37 -8.34
N ARG A 19 0.63 10.44 -9.67
CA ARG A 19 1.15 11.61 -10.41
C ARG A 19 0.35 12.88 -10.13
N GLN A 20 -0.99 12.79 -10.10
CA GLN A 20 -1.83 13.94 -9.82
C GLN A 20 -1.58 14.52 -8.43
N GLU A 21 -1.42 13.66 -7.42
CA GLU A 21 -1.12 14.10 -6.04
C GLU A 21 0.30 14.67 -5.88
N LEU A 22 1.26 14.16 -6.65
CA LEU A 22 2.66 14.61 -6.56
C LEU A 22 3.00 15.76 -7.50
N GLU A 23 2.18 16.08 -8.50
CA GLU A 23 2.42 17.17 -9.47
C GLU A 23 2.72 18.53 -8.80
N PRO A 24 1.93 19.02 -7.83
CA PRO A 24 2.20 20.32 -7.19
C PRO A 24 3.56 20.34 -6.47
N THR A 25 3.95 19.20 -5.94
CA THR A 25 5.21 18.96 -5.23
C THR A 25 6.41 18.92 -6.19
N LEU A 26 6.20 18.43 -7.41
CA LEU A 26 7.24 18.32 -8.46
C LEU A 26 7.42 19.62 -9.25
N LEU A 27 6.37 20.42 -9.38
CA LEU A 27 6.37 21.68 -10.13
C LEU A 27 6.86 22.87 -9.28
N ASN A 28 6.74 22.79 -7.95
CA ASN A 28 7.23 23.81 -7.02
C ASN A 28 8.69 23.56 -6.64
N MET A 29 9.61 24.08 -7.46
CA MET A 29 11.07 23.96 -7.25
C MET A 29 11.61 24.69 -6.00
N GLU A 30 10.82 25.56 -5.38
CA GLU A 30 11.27 26.39 -4.25
C GLU A 30 11.20 25.71 -2.89
N SER A 31 10.44 24.62 -2.76
CA SER A 31 10.30 23.88 -1.51
C SER A 31 10.79 22.46 -1.72
N GLN A 32 11.84 22.04 -1.02
CA GLN A 32 12.20 20.62 -0.91
C GLN A 32 11.18 19.94 0.01
N PRO A 33 10.16 19.27 -0.53
CA PRO A 33 9.09 18.74 0.28
C PRO A 33 9.52 17.40 0.86
N ASP A 34 9.29 17.18 2.15
CA ASP A 34 9.57 15.88 2.76
C ASP A 34 8.54 14.84 2.30
N LEU A 35 9.01 13.86 1.52
CA LEU A 35 8.22 12.73 1.01
C LEU A 35 8.59 11.40 1.69
N SER A 36 9.36 11.44 2.78
CA SER A 36 9.79 10.23 3.52
C SER A 36 8.62 9.37 3.98
N TRP A 37 7.43 9.97 4.17
CA TRP A 37 6.19 9.30 4.59
C TRP A 37 5.45 8.55 3.48
N VAL A 38 5.68 8.89 2.20
CA VAL A 38 4.89 8.35 1.06
C VAL A 38 5.14 6.86 0.89
N MET A 39 6.41 6.45 0.89
CA MET A 39 6.79 5.04 0.71
C MET A 39 6.29 4.13 1.85
N PRO A 40 6.43 4.52 3.14
CA PRO A 40 5.77 3.81 4.24
C PRO A 40 4.25 3.72 4.09
N MET A 41 3.58 4.82 3.74
CA MET A 41 2.12 4.88 3.62
C MET A 41 1.60 3.92 2.53
N VAL A 42 2.16 4.00 1.32
CA VAL A 42 1.75 3.13 0.20
C VAL A 42 2.00 1.65 0.51
N LYS A 43 3.12 1.34 1.17
CA LYS A 43 3.42 -0.04 1.61
C LYS A 43 2.39 -0.51 2.64
N ASP A 44 2.05 0.32 3.62
CA ASP A 44 1.12 -0.09 4.67
C ASP A 44 -0.28 -0.36 4.11
N GLU A 45 -0.74 0.48 3.18
CA GLU A 45 -2.04 0.30 2.51
C GLU A 45 -2.07 -0.98 1.65
N LEU A 46 -1.00 -1.23 0.90
CA LEU A 46 -0.88 -2.46 0.10
C LEU A 46 -0.95 -3.72 0.97
N PHE A 47 -0.27 -3.73 2.11
CA PHE A 47 -0.28 -4.88 3.02
C PHE A 47 -1.67 -5.08 3.66
N LYS A 48 -2.38 -4.00 4.02
CA LYS A 48 -3.75 -4.10 4.55
C LYS A 48 -4.72 -4.64 3.48
N ALA A 49 -4.68 -4.08 2.27
CA ALA A 49 -5.56 -4.48 1.18
C ALA A 49 -5.39 -5.95 0.81
N VAL A 50 -4.15 -6.44 0.71
CA VAL A 50 -3.90 -7.86 0.42
C VAL A 50 -4.31 -8.76 1.60
N LEU A 51 -4.12 -8.33 2.85
CA LEU A 51 -4.62 -9.09 4.01
C LEU A 51 -6.14 -9.24 3.99
N ALA A 52 -6.87 -8.16 3.66
CA ALA A 52 -8.31 -8.16 3.53
C ALA A 52 -8.75 -9.08 2.37
N HIS A 53 -8.08 -8.98 1.21
CA HIS A 53 -8.34 -9.84 0.06
C HIS A 53 -8.14 -11.34 0.35
N THR A 54 -7.23 -11.69 1.27
CA THR A 54 -7.01 -13.08 1.69
C THR A 54 -7.79 -13.48 2.93
N ASN A 55 -8.78 -12.69 3.37
CA ASN A 55 -9.57 -12.92 4.58
C ASN A 55 -8.69 -13.17 5.82
N GLY A 56 -7.61 -12.40 5.98
CA GLY A 56 -6.69 -12.54 7.10
C GLY A 56 -5.62 -13.62 6.95
N ASN A 57 -5.61 -14.39 5.85
CA ASN A 57 -4.59 -15.41 5.62
C ASN A 57 -3.25 -14.78 5.21
N GLN A 58 -2.37 -14.64 6.18
CA GLN A 58 -1.05 -14.02 6.00
C GLN A 58 -0.13 -14.81 5.07
N SER A 59 -0.20 -16.14 5.06
CA SER A 59 0.62 -16.97 4.17
C SER A 59 0.22 -16.76 2.71
N LYS A 60 -1.10 -16.71 2.44
CA LYS A 60 -1.62 -16.41 1.10
C LYS A 60 -1.27 -14.99 0.68
N ALA A 61 -1.36 -14.02 1.59
CA ALA A 61 -1.04 -12.62 1.31
C ALA A 61 0.45 -12.40 1.01
N ALA A 62 1.33 -13.00 1.82
CA ALA A 62 2.77 -12.97 1.61
C ALA A 62 3.16 -13.58 0.25
N ARG A 63 2.50 -14.69 -0.13
CA ARG A 63 2.69 -15.32 -1.44
C ARG A 63 2.24 -14.43 -2.60
N ILE A 64 1.10 -13.73 -2.47
CA ILE A 64 0.61 -12.78 -3.48
C ILE A 64 1.59 -11.60 -3.66
N LEU A 65 2.15 -11.09 -2.56
CA LEU A 65 3.14 -10.01 -2.60
C LEU A 65 4.55 -10.46 -2.97
N GLY A 66 4.79 -11.78 -3.09
CA GLY A 66 6.13 -12.31 -3.38
C GLY A 66 7.14 -12.08 -2.26
N ILE A 67 6.70 -11.99 -1.00
CA ILE A 67 7.57 -11.75 0.16
C ILE A 67 7.52 -12.92 1.14
N ASN A 68 8.56 -13.01 1.98
CA ASN A 68 8.58 -13.97 3.07
C ASN A 68 7.45 -13.68 4.07
N ARG A 69 6.69 -14.72 4.48
CA ARG A 69 5.64 -14.64 5.51
C ARG A 69 6.13 -13.95 6.79
N GLY A 70 7.33 -14.25 7.28
CA GLY A 70 7.87 -13.66 8.50
C GLY A 70 7.98 -12.12 8.41
N ASN A 71 8.40 -11.62 7.25
CA ASN A 71 8.45 -10.18 6.98
C ASN A 71 7.04 -9.58 6.88
N TYR A 72 6.11 -10.31 6.25
CA TYR A 72 4.70 -9.91 6.19
C TYR A 72 4.07 -9.75 7.57
N THR A 73 4.22 -10.76 8.44
CA THR A 73 3.67 -10.76 9.79
C THR A 73 4.23 -9.61 10.62
N LYS A 74 5.55 -9.39 10.61
CA LYS A 74 6.20 -8.27 11.31
C LYS A 74 5.64 -6.92 10.86
N LYS A 75 5.47 -6.73 9.54
CA LYS A 75 4.95 -5.49 8.98
C LYS A 75 3.48 -5.24 9.39
N ILE A 76 2.62 -6.26 9.33
CA ILE A 76 1.22 -6.16 9.78
C ILE A 76 1.10 -5.88 11.27
N GLN A 77 1.92 -6.52 12.11
CA GLN A 77 1.93 -6.24 13.55
C GLN A 77 2.28 -4.79 13.82
N ARG A 78 3.36 -4.28 13.22
CA ARG A 78 3.75 -2.87 13.32
C ARG A 78 2.60 -1.93 12.93
N ILE A 79 1.96 -2.18 11.79
CA ILE A 79 0.82 -1.38 11.30
C ILE A 79 -0.36 -1.38 12.30
N LYS A 80 -0.68 -2.55 12.87
CA LYS A 80 -1.76 -2.68 13.87
C LYS A 80 -1.44 -1.87 15.12
N HIS A 81 -0.22 -1.97 15.64
CA HIS A 81 0.19 -1.19 16.82
C HIS A 81 0.19 0.32 16.54
N SER A 82 0.56 0.77 15.34
CA SER A 82 0.53 2.19 14.97
C SER A 82 -0.88 2.77 14.77
N THR A 83 -1.91 1.93 14.54
CA THR A 83 -3.30 2.40 14.33
C THR A 83 -4.09 2.50 15.65
N THR A 84 -3.60 1.88 16.73
CA THR A 84 -4.28 1.84 18.04
C THR A 84 -4.04 3.11 18.88
N GLU A 85 -3.28 4.09 18.40
CA GLU A 85 -2.96 5.34 19.14
C GLU A 85 -3.65 6.58 18.56
N LEU A 86 -4.98 6.55 18.45
CA LEU A 86 -5.79 7.77 18.39
C LEU A 86 -6.40 8.02 19.77
N PRO A 87 -6.05 9.13 20.46
CA PRO A 87 -6.69 9.48 21.73
C PRO A 87 -8.18 9.76 21.51
N LYS A 88 -9.01 9.21 22.40
CA LYS A 88 -10.42 9.60 22.58
C LYS A 88 -10.53 11.03 23.07
#